data_AF-A0A1C5E9K7-F1
#
_entry.id   AF-A0A1C5E9K7-F1
#
_cell.length_a   1.000
_cell.length_b   1.000
_cell.length_c   1.000
_cell.angle_alpha   90.00
_cell.angle_beta   90.00
_cell.angle_gamma   90.00
#
_symmetry.space_group_name_H-M   'P 1'
#
loop_
_entity.id
_entity.type
_entity.pdbx_description
1 polymer ?
#
loop_
_entity_poly.entity_id
_entity_poly.type
_entity_poly.pdbx_seq_one_letter_code
_entity_poly.pdbx_strand_id
1 'polypeptide(L)'
;MFVDAVLTRRAVDVRYRRWRAPQEVNRHLHPYGLVLKSGTWYLVAATDKGTATYRVAQVLDAVLCDEQFDRPQDFDLGAYWVSYLDDFQARRYTGTATVRLSPRGRRRLPDNVPPEVVRAVDSTATAVGDDGWVEAVIPVEGTEHACGELLRLGGDVEVVAPAELRQAMAATVGILARTYENKRPDGAPVRDAWRSLGNDEAPGR
;
A
#
# COMPACT_ATOMS: atom_id res chain seq x y z
N MET A 1 -15.71 5.37 -18.00
CA MET A 1 -16.14 3.95 -18.02
C MET A 1 -16.76 3.52 -16.71
N PHE A 2 -16.03 3.28 -15.61
CA PHE A 2 -16.67 2.76 -14.38
C PHE A 2 -17.77 3.66 -13.78
N VAL A 3 -17.60 4.98 -13.86
CA VAL A 3 -18.67 5.93 -13.48
C VAL A 3 -19.93 5.69 -14.30
N ASP A 4 -19.78 5.55 -15.62
CA ASP A 4 -20.87 5.29 -16.56
C ASP A 4 -21.54 3.95 -16.26
N ALA A 5 -20.76 2.89 -16.02
CA ALA A 5 -21.27 1.58 -15.66
C ALA A 5 -22.11 1.58 -14.37
N VAL A 6 -21.69 2.34 -13.35
CA VAL A 6 -22.44 2.51 -12.10
C VAL A 6 -23.74 3.28 -12.34
N LEU A 7 -23.69 4.39 -13.10
CA LEU A 7 -24.85 5.24 -13.37
C LEU A 7 -25.89 4.55 -14.26
N THR A 8 -25.44 3.82 -15.27
CA THR A 8 -26.29 3.11 -16.24
C THR A 8 -26.64 1.68 -15.80
N ARG A 9 -26.12 1.24 -14.65
CA ARG A 9 -26.30 -0.12 -14.10
C ARG A 9 -25.96 -1.22 -15.10
N ARG A 10 -24.84 -1.03 -15.79
CA ARG A 10 -24.33 -1.98 -16.78
C ARG A 10 -23.19 -2.80 -16.20
N ALA A 11 -23.19 -4.09 -16.52
CA ALA A 11 -22.10 -4.97 -16.14
C ALA A 11 -20.80 -4.58 -16.85
N VAL A 12 -19.66 -4.96 -16.27
CA VAL A 12 -18.34 -4.71 -16.85
C VAL A 12 -17.50 -5.97 -16.74
N ASP A 13 -16.98 -6.43 -17.86
CA ASP A 13 -15.94 -7.44 -17.90
C ASP A 13 -14.58 -6.77 -17.72
N VAL A 14 -13.81 -7.22 -16.74
CA VAL A 14 -12.48 -6.68 -16.46
C VAL A 14 -11.42 -7.77 -16.46
N ARG A 15 -10.26 -7.44 -17.02
CA ARG A 15 -9.02 -8.17 -16.77
C ARG A 15 -8.31 -7.47 -15.62
N TYR A 16 -8.11 -8.18 -14.52
CA TYR A 16 -7.69 -7.61 -13.25
C TYR A 16 -6.37 -8.21 -12.77
N ARG A 17 -5.44 -7.36 -12.35
CA ARG A 17 -4.18 -7.76 -11.72
C ARG A 17 -4.37 -7.93 -10.22
N ARG A 18 -4.05 -9.11 -9.69
CA ARG A 18 -4.06 -9.41 -8.26
C ARG A 18 -2.70 -9.91 -7.79
N TRP A 19 -2.43 -9.77 -6.50
CA TRP A 19 -1.15 -10.14 -5.91
C TRP A 19 -0.94 -11.66 -5.75
N ARG A 20 -2.02 -12.44 -5.63
CA ARG A 20 -1.96 -13.92 -5.48
C ARG A 20 -2.05 -14.62 -6.83
N ALA A 21 -1.29 -15.70 -7.06
CA ALA A 21 -1.40 -16.48 -8.29
C ALA A 21 -2.83 -17.08 -8.50
N PRO A 22 -3.37 -17.12 -9.73
CA PRO A 22 -2.87 -16.46 -10.93
C PRO A 22 -2.96 -14.94 -10.81
N GLN A 23 -1.90 -14.25 -11.27
CA GLN A 23 -1.74 -12.80 -11.07
C GLN A 23 -2.67 -11.97 -11.96
N GLU A 24 -3.15 -12.52 -13.08
CA GLU A 24 -4.18 -11.91 -13.92
C GLU A 24 -5.41 -12.80 -13.94
N VAL A 25 -6.58 -12.17 -13.79
CA VAL A 25 -7.85 -12.87 -13.77
C VAL A 25 -8.93 -12.07 -14.48
N ASN A 26 -9.82 -12.75 -15.19
CA ASN A 26 -11.02 -12.11 -15.74
C ASN A 26 -12.15 -12.12 -14.72
N ARG A 27 -12.92 -11.04 -14.66
CA ARG A 27 -14.06 -10.88 -13.75
C ARG A 27 -15.21 -10.21 -14.48
N HIS A 28 -16.38 -10.78 -14.33
CA HIS A 28 -17.64 -10.14 -14.67
C HIS A 28 -18.15 -9.41 -13.42
N LEU A 29 -18.33 -8.11 -13.52
CA LEU A 29 -18.64 -7.23 -12.38
C LEU A 29 -19.97 -6.53 -12.58
N HIS A 30 -20.76 -6.44 -11.50
CA HIS A 30 -21.93 -5.57 -11.39
C HIS A 30 -21.60 -4.36 -10.49
N PRO A 31 -21.24 -3.19 -11.06
CA PRO A 31 -20.71 -2.04 -10.32
C PRO A 31 -21.73 -1.37 -9.38
N TYR A 32 -21.58 -1.55 -8.07
CA TYR A 32 -22.48 -0.94 -7.08
C TYR A 32 -22.09 0.50 -6.73
N GLY A 33 -20.80 0.82 -6.80
CA GLY A 33 -20.34 2.18 -6.52
C GLY A 33 -18.83 2.35 -6.59
N LEU A 34 -18.41 3.62 -6.60
CA LEU A 34 -17.02 4.03 -6.57
C LEU A 34 -16.72 4.75 -5.26
N VAL A 35 -15.58 4.44 -4.66
CA VAL A 35 -15.09 5.07 -3.44
C VAL A 35 -13.70 5.63 -3.68
N LEU A 36 -13.47 6.89 -3.31
CA LEU A 36 -12.14 7.50 -3.29
C LEU A 36 -11.63 7.52 -1.85
N LYS A 37 -10.53 6.82 -1.59
CA LYS A 37 -9.85 6.83 -0.29
C LYS A 37 -8.36 7.07 -0.48
N SER A 38 -7.83 8.10 0.17
CA SER A 38 -6.40 8.44 0.16
C SER A 38 -5.80 8.50 -1.25
N GLY A 39 -6.51 9.13 -2.19
CA GLY A 39 -6.09 9.25 -3.59
C GLY A 39 -6.21 7.98 -4.43
N THR A 40 -6.73 6.88 -3.88
CA THR A 40 -6.96 5.62 -4.60
C THR A 40 -8.45 5.42 -4.87
N TRP A 41 -8.79 5.13 -6.12
CA TRP A 41 -10.15 4.77 -6.53
C TRP A 41 -10.41 3.27 -6.36
N TYR A 42 -11.53 2.95 -5.73
CA TYR A 42 -12.02 1.60 -5.51
C TYR A 42 -13.39 1.44 -6.15
N LEU A 43 -13.59 0.33 -6.84
CA LEU A 43 -14.88 -0.12 -7.33
C LEU A 43 -15.43 -1.19 -6.39
N VAL A 44 -16.61 -0.97 -5.85
CA VAL A 44 -17.38 -2.00 -5.15
C VAL A 44 -18.34 -2.62 -6.15
N ALA A 45 -18.26 -3.93 -6.34
CA ALA A 45 -19.06 -4.64 -7.32
C ALA A 45 -19.50 -6.00 -6.80
N ALA A 46 -20.70 -6.41 -7.19
CA ALA A 46 -21.13 -7.80 -7.03
C ALA A 46 -20.52 -8.69 -8.11
N THR A 47 -20.33 -9.95 -7.73
CA THR A 47 -19.88 -11.07 -8.55
C THR A 47 -20.71 -12.30 -8.21
N ASP A 48 -20.48 -13.40 -8.93
CA ASP A 48 -20.99 -14.74 -8.61
C ASP A 48 -20.70 -15.20 -7.17
N LYS A 49 -19.67 -14.64 -6.54
CA LYS A 49 -19.21 -14.97 -5.18
C LYS A 49 -19.62 -13.96 -4.12
N GLY A 50 -20.47 -13.00 -4.48
CA GLY A 50 -20.91 -11.90 -3.63
C GLY A 50 -20.18 -10.60 -3.93
N THR A 51 -20.27 -9.66 -2.98
CA THR A 51 -19.76 -8.28 -3.15
C THR A 51 -18.29 -8.17 -2.79
N ALA A 52 -17.50 -7.66 -3.72
CA ALA A 52 -16.06 -7.48 -3.57
C ALA A 52 -15.62 -6.06 -3.96
N THR A 53 -14.43 -5.70 -3.47
CA THR A 53 -13.80 -4.40 -3.76
C THR A 53 -12.59 -4.60 -4.67
N TYR A 54 -12.48 -3.76 -5.68
CA TYR A 54 -11.44 -3.76 -6.71
C TYR A 54 -10.72 -2.40 -6.72
N ARG A 55 -9.40 -2.40 -6.75
CA ARG A 55 -8.63 -1.17 -6.98
C ARG A 55 -8.69 -0.83 -8.46
N VAL A 56 -9.19 0.33 -8.82
CA VAL A 56 -9.32 0.73 -10.24
C VAL A 56 -7.96 0.72 -10.94
N ALA A 57 -6.90 1.13 -10.24
CA ALA A 57 -5.52 1.09 -10.75
C ALA A 57 -4.97 -0.33 -11.05
N GLN A 58 -5.64 -1.39 -10.59
CA GLN A 58 -5.27 -2.79 -10.87
C GLN A 58 -6.06 -3.39 -12.04
N VAL A 59 -7.01 -2.65 -12.62
CA VAL A 59 -7.70 -3.04 -13.85
C VAL A 59 -6.74 -2.86 -15.03
N LEU A 60 -6.49 -3.95 -15.75
CA LEU A 60 -5.61 -3.98 -16.93
C LEU A 60 -6.37 -3.69 -18.22
N ASP A 61 -7.63 -4.12 -18.26
CA ASP A 61 -8.55 -3.89 -19.36
C ASP A 61 -9.98 -3.98 -18.82
N ALA A 62 -10.90 -3.25 -19.45
CA ALA A 62 -12.31 -3.29 -19.07
C ALA A 62 -13.24 -2.95 -20.23
N VAL A 63 -14.30 -3.74 -20.36
CA VAL A 63 -15.30 -3.65 -21.42
C VAL A 63 -16.68 -3.54 -20.80
N LEU A 64 -17.43 -2.52 -21.20
CA LEU A 64 -18.81 -2.32 -20.77
C LEU A 64 -19.71 -3.32 -21.51
N CYS A 65 -20.48 -4.10 -20.75
CA CYS A 65 -21.39 -5.11 -21.30
C CYS A 65 -22.79 -4.50 -21.53
N ASP A 66 -23.56 -5.01 -22.49
CA ASP A 66 -24.95 -4.57 -22.71
C ASP A 66 -25.92 -5.09 -21.63
N GLU A 67 -25.47 -6.06 -20.83
CA GLU A 67 -26.17 -6.55 -19.66
C GLU A 67 -26.41 -5.43 -18.64
N GLN A 68 -27.68 -5.25 -18.25
CA GLN A 68 -28.08 -4.44 -17.11
C GLN A 68 -28.32 -5.33 -15.90
N PHE A 69 -28.04 -4.80 -14.72
CA PHE A 69 -28.28 -5.50 -13.46
C PHE A 69 -29.07 -4.62 -12.49
N ASP A 70 -29.80 -5.26 -11.58
CA ASP A 70 -30.47 -4.57 -10.48
C ASP A 70 -29.55 -4.49 -9.27
N ARG A 71 -29.26 -3.26 -8.83
CA ARG A 71 -28.58 -3.02 -7.56
C ARG A 71 -29.59 -3.22 -6.41
N PRO A 72 -29.27 -4.02 -5.38
CA PRO A 72 -30.14 -4.16 -4.21
C PRO A 72 -30.49 -2.80 -3.62
N GLN A 73 -31.79 -2.58 -3.34
CA GLN A 73 -32.29 -1.27 -2.89
C GLN A 73 -31.74 -0.88 -1.52
N ASP A 74 -31.46 -1.88 -0.69
CA ASP A 74 -30.92 -1.79 0.66
C ASP A 74 -29.38 -1.75 0.70
N PHE A 75 -28.70 -1.81 -0.46
CA PHE A 75 -27.24 -1.70 -0.48
C PHE A 75 -26.77 -0.28 -0.15
N ASP A 76 -26.11 -0.14 1.01
CA ASP A 76 -25.43 1.06 1.46
C ASP A 76 -23.92 0.96 1.17
N LEU A 77 -23.43 1.79 0.24
CA LEU A 77 -22.01 1.82 -0.13
C LEU A 77 -21.11 2.29 1.03
N GLY A 78 -21.58 3.23 1.84
CA GLY A 78 -20.82 3.76 2.98
C GLY A 78 -20.68 2.72 4.09
N ALA A 79 -21.78 2.06 4.46
CA ALA A 79 -21.78 1.00 5.46
C ALA A 79 -20.92 -0.20 5.00
N TYR A 80 -21.05 -0.61 3.73
CA TYR A 80 -20.19 -1.63 3.15
C TYR A 80 -18.71 -1.20 3.21
N TRP A 81 -18.39 0.06 2.89
CA TRP A 81 -17.01 0.54 2.91
C TRP A 81 -16.40 0.51 4.30
N VAL A 82 -17.14 0.92 5.33
CA VAL A 82 -16.68 0.85 6.73
C VAL A 82 -16.39 -0.61 7.12
N SER A 83 -17.34 -1.51 6.91
CA SER A 83 -17.15 -2.94 7.18
C SER A 83 -16.01 -3.56 6.36
N TYR A 84 -15.86 -3.17 5.10
CA TYR A 84 -14.76 -3.61 4.25
C TYR A 84 -13.40 -3.15 4.80
N LEU A 85 -13.29 -1.95 5.36
CA LEU A 85 -12.04 -1.49 5.95
C LEU A 85 -11.67 -2.30 7.20
N ASP A 86 -12.65 -2.63 8.04
CA ASP A 86 -12.43 -3.45 9.24
C ASP A 86 -12.02 -4.89 8.86
N ASP A 87 -12.73 -5.51 7.91
CA ASP A 87 -12.44 -6.84 7.39
C ASP A 87 -11.11 -6.90 6.61
N PHE A 88 -10.82 -5.85 5.83
CA PHE A 88 -9.58 -5.78 5.05
C PHE A 88 -8.38 -5.66 5.96
N GLN A 89 -8.45 -4.89 7.05
CA GLN A 89 -7.41 -4.83 8.07
C GLN A 89 -7.15 -6.20 8.69
N ALA A 90 -8.21 -6.95 9.05
CA ALA A 90 -8.08 -8.29 9.62
C ALA A 90 -7.47 -9.31 8.63
N ARG A 91 -7.76 -9.19 7.32
CA ARG A 91 -7.21 -10.06 6.26
C ARG A 91 -5.86 -9.62 5.71
N ARG A 92 -5.39 -8.40 6.03
CA ARG A 92 -4.13 -7.83 5.54
C ARG A 92 -2.94 -8.50 6.19
N TYR A 93 -3.07 -8.86 7.47
CA TYR A 93 -2.02 -9.49 8.28
C TYR A 93 -1.89 -10.97 7.97
N THR A 94 -0.92 -11.29 7.11
CA THR A 94 -0.65 -12.65 6.64
C THR A 94 0.33 -13.40 7.55
N GLY A 95 0.90 -12.73 8.56
CA GLY A 95 1.77 -13.32 9.58
C GLY A 95 2.07 -12.37 10.74
N THR A 96 3.04 -12.74 11.57
CA THR A 96 3.57 -11.90 12.65
C THR A 96 5.09 -11.77 12.52
N ALA A 97 5.64 -10.71 13.10
CA ALA A 97 7.08 -10.49 13.24
C ALA A 97 7.42 -10.16 14.69
N THR A 98 8.57 -10.65 15.14
CA THR A 98 9.16 -10.26 16.42
C THR A 98 10.18 -9.17 16.14
N VAL A 99 10.00 -8.02 16.78
CA VAL A 99 10.87 -6.85 16.64
C VAL A 99 11.38 -6.40 17.99
N ARG A 100 12.59 -5.83 18.00
CA ARG A 100 13.10 -5.07 19.14
C ARG A 100 13.06 -3.58 18.80
N LEU A 101 12.62 -2.78 19.77
CA LEU A 101 12.42 -1.34 19.61
C LEU A 101 13.15 -0.60 20.72
N SER A 102 13.92 0.41 20.32
CA SER A 102 14.52 1.36 21.26
C SER A 102 13.43 2.24 21.91
N PRO A 103 13.71 2.90 23.05
CA PRO A 103 12.80 3.90 23.62
C PRO A 103 12.41 5.00 22.61
N ARG A 104 13.34 5.38 21.72
CA ARG A 104 13.10 6.37 20.66
C ARG A 104 12.24 5.77 19.54
N GLY A 105 12.47 4.51 19.16
CA GLY A 105 11.66 3.77 18.20
C GLY A 105 10.21 3.69 18.64
N ARG A 106 9.95 3.33 19.91
CA ARG A 106 8.60 3.31 20.48
C ARG A 106 7.88 4.65 20.38
N ARG A 107 8.57 5.76 20.69
CA ARG A 107 7.97 7.11 20.59
C ARG A 107 7.62 7.52 19.16
N ARG A 108 8.40 7.07 18.17
CA ARG A 108 8.19 7.38 16.74
C ARG A 108 7.24 6.41 16.05
N LEU A 109 6.92 5.28 16.68
CA LEU A 109 6.12 4.22 16.09
C LEU A 109 4.76 4.72 15.55
N PRO A 110 3.97 5.53 16.29
CA PRO A 110 2.65 5.98 15.81
C PRO A 110 2.69 6.82 14.51
N ASP A 111 3.82 7.46 14.22
CA ASP A 111 3.99 8.27 13.00
C ASP A 111 4.43 7.45 11.78
N ASN A 112 4.85 6.19 11.98
CA ASN A 112 5.54 5.41 10.95
C ASN A 112 4.82 4.10 10.57
N VAL A 113 3.94 3.59 11.43
CA VAL A 113 3.21 2.33 11.23
C VAL A 113 1.70 2.50 11.54
N PRO A 114 0.85 1.57 11.08
CA PRO A 114 -0.58 1.59 11.37
C PRO A 114 -0.91 1.47 12.88
N PRO A 115 -2.04 2.03 13.36
CA PRO A 115 -2.42 2.02 14.78
C PRO A 115 -2.50 0.64 15.42
N GLU A 116 -2.81 -0.40 14.66
CA GLU A 116 -2.87 -1.79 15.13
C GLU A 116 -1.50 -2.38 15.44
N VAL A 117 -0.46 -1.99 14.71
CA VAL A 117 0.93 -2.37 15.01
C VAL A 117 1.35 -1.70 16.33
N VAL A 118 0.96 -0.44 16.54
CA VAL A 118 1.19 0.27 17.81
C VAL A 118 0.52 -0.46 18.97
N ARG A 119 -0.76 -0.80 18.83
CA ARG A 119 -1.50 -1.56 19.86
C ARG A 119 -0.85 -2.92 20.14
N ALA A 120 -0.40 -3.62 19.10
CA ALA A 120 0.28 -4.90 19.25
C ALA A 120 1.58 -4.75 20.06
N VAL A 121 2.39 -3.72 19.77
CA VAL A 121 3.59 -3.41 20.57
C VAL A 121 3.23 -3.13 22.02
N ASP A 122 2.27 -2.25 22.28
CA ASP A 122 1.91 -1.89 23.66
C ASP A 122 1.35 -3.09 24.46
N SER A 123 0.68 -4.03 23.79
CA SER A 123 0.13 -5.23 24.42
C SER A 123 1.13 -6.38 24.62
N THR A 124 2.19 -6.45 23.81
CA THR A 124 3.13 -7.59 23.80
C THR A 124 4.55 -7.24 24.22
N ALA A 125 4.87 -5.95 24.38
CA ALA A 125 6.22 -5.50 24.71
C ALA A 125 6.72 -6.08 26.03
N THR A 126 7.89 -6.69 25.97
CA THR A 126 8.66 -7.17 27.12
C THR A 126 10.03 -6.51 27.12
N ALA A 127 10.52 -6.10 28.29
CA ALA A 127 11.84 -5.48 28.39
C ALA A 127 12.94 -6.47 27.99
N VAL A 128 13.93 -6.00 27.24
CA VAL A 128 15.13 -6.77 26.87
C VAL A 128 16.38 -5.98 27.23
N GLY A 129 17.27 -6.58 28.02
CA GLY A 129 18.45 -5.90 28.53
C GLY A 129 18.13 -4.72 29.48
N ASP A 130 19.13 -3.89 29.73
CA ASP A 130 19.06 -2.77 30.69
C ASP A 130 19.00 -1.39 30.04
N ASP A 131 19.04 -1.30 28.70
CA ASP A 131 19.09 -0.06 27.92
C ASP A 131 17.71 0.49 27.52
N GLY A 132 16.65 -0.13 28.03
CA GLY A 132 15.26 0.27 27.80
C GLY A 132 14.68 -0.19 26.47
N TRP A 133 15.37 -1.07 25.73
CA TRP A 133 14.77 -1.73 24.58
C TRP A 133 13.67 -2.71 25.01
N VAL A 134 12.70 -2.89 24.11
CA VAL A 134 11.65 -3.90 24.29
C VAL A 134 11.60 -4.82 23.08
N GLU A 135 11.26 -6.08 23.33
CA GLU A 135 10.88 -7.03 22.29
C GLU A 135 9.35 -7.15 22.26
N ALA A 136 8.77 -7.10 21.07
CA ALA A 136 7.32 -7.15 20.85
C ALA A 136 6.97 -7.97 19.61
N VAL A 137 5.75 -8.50 19.59
CA VAL A 137 5.19 -9.21 18.45
C VAL A 137 4.20 -8.29 17.73
N ILE A 138 4.47 -8.04 16.46
CA ILE A 138 3.63 -7.19 15.61
C ILE A 138 2.98 -8.02 14.49
N PRO A 139 1.77 -7.67 14.05
CA PRO A 139 1.18 -8.28 12.88
C PRO A 139 1.86 -7.71 11.62
N VAL A 140 2.10 -8.55 10.61
CA VAL A 140 2.71 -8.14 9.33
C VAL A 140 1.90 -8.59 8.12
N GLU A 141 1.87 -7.73 7.11
CA GLU A 141 1.05 -7.93 5.92
C GLU A 141 1.78 -8.64 4.79
N GLY A 142 3.09 -8.78 4.96
CA GLY A 142 4.02 -9.41 4.04
C GLY A 142 5.42 -8.82 4.23
N THR A 143 6.44 -9.56 3.82
CA THR A 143 7.84 -9.20 4.05
C THR A 143 8.23 -7.86 3.46
N GLU A 144 7.89 -7.58 2.20
CA GLU A 144 8.27 -6.33 1.53
C GLU A 144 7.62 -5.10 2.18
N HIS A 145 6.34 -5.23 2.58
CA HIS A 145 5.62 -4.13 3.21
C HIS A 145 6.18 -3.81 4.59
N ALA A 146 6.32 -4.85 5.43
CA ALA A 146 6.89 -4.70 6.77
C ALA A 146 8.31 -4.13 6.71
N CYS A 147 9.13 -4.56 5.74
CA CYS A 147 10.47 -4.01 5.54
C CYS A 147 10.43 -2.48 5.30
N GLY A 148 9.58 -2.01 4.39
CA GLY A 148 9.45 -0.58 4.08
C GLY A 148 8.98 0.27 5.27
N GLU A 149 8.05 -0.23 6.08
CA GLU A 149 7.57 0.47 7.28
C GLU A 149 8.64 0.55 8.36
N LEU A 150 9.28 -0.57 8.68
CA LEU A 150 10.28 -0.66 9.75
C LEU A 150 11.55 0.13 9.40
N LEU A 151 11.96 0.18 8.13
CA LEU A 151 13.11 0.97 7.70
C LEU A 151 12.99 2.47 8.02
N ARG A 152 11.77 3.02 8.15
CA ARG A 152 11.56 4.44 8.52
C ARG A 152 12.00 4.76 9.96
N LEU A 153 12.03 3.74 10.81
CA LEU A 153 12.55 3.85 12.18
C LEU A 153 14.09 3.82 12.21
N GLY A 154 14.74 3.38 11.12
CA GLY A 154 16.20 3.32 11.03
C GLY A 154 16.80 2.41 12.10
N GLY A 155 17.87 2.86 12.75
CA GLY A 155 18.55 2.11 13.81
C GLY A 155 17.76 1.97 15.13
N ASP A 156 16.54 2.52 15.21
CA ASP A 156 15.68 2.41 16.39
C ASP A 156 14.81 1.12 16.40
N VAL A 157 14.98 0.24 15.41
CA VAL A 157 14.29 -1.05 15.30
C VAL A 157 15.22 -2.16 14.82
N GLU A 158 15.04 -3.36 15.36
CA GLU A 158 15.66 -4.59 14.88
C GLU A 158 14.57 -5.65 14.61
N VAL A 159 14.63 -6.33 13.46
CA VAL A 159 13.78 -7.51 13.20
C VAL A 159 14.49 -8.76 13.71
N VAL A 160 13.88 -9.44 14.67
CA VAL A 160 14.36 -10.73 15.22
C VAL A 160 13.84 -11.90 14.38
N ALA A 161 12.55 -11.90 14.05
CA ALA A 161 11.88 -12.93 13.27
C ALA A 161 10.70 -12.33 12.46
N PRO A 162 10.24 -12.98 11.37
CA PRO A 162 10.79 -14.20 10.77
C PRO A 162 12.09 -13.95 10.01
N ALA A 163 12.83 -15.03 9.71
CA ALA A 163 14.16 -14.95 9.09
C ALA A 163 14.13 -14.25 7.73
N GLU A 164 13.08 -14.48 6.95
CA GLU A 164 12.86 -13.88 5.64
C GLU A 164 12.76 -12.35 5.73
N LEU A 165 12.08 -11.83 6.76
CA LEU A 165 11.98 -10.38 6.99
C LEU A 165 13.32 -9.80 7.44
N ARG A 166 14.03 -10.49 8.34
CA ARG A 166 15.38 -10.06 8.76
C ARG A 166 16.35 -10.01 7.56
N GLN A 167 16.29 -11.00 6.67
CA GLN A 167 17.09 -11.03 5.44
C GLN A 167 16.74 -9.90 4.49
N ALA A 168 15.45 -9.60 4.30
CA ALA A 168 15.00 -8.48 3.48
C ALA A 168 15.51 -7.13 4.04
N MET A 169 15.39 -6.90 5.35
CA MET A 169 15.93 -5.71 6.01
C MET A 169 17.44 -5.57 5.78
N ALA A 170 18.21 -6.65 6.00
CA ALA A 170 19.65 -6.64 5.81
C ALA A 170 20.06 -6.35 4.35
N ALA A 171 19.35 -6.95 3.38
CA ALA A 171 19.59 -6.71 1.97
C ALA A 171 19.36 -5.25 1.59
N THR A 172 18.24 -4.66 2.04
CA THR A 172 17.92 -3.25 1.76
C THR A 172 18.90 -2.30 2.45
N VAL A 173 19.24 -2.53 3.72
CA VAL A 173 20.26 -1.73 4.43
C VAL A 173 21.61 -1.81 3.72
N GLY A 174 22.02 -2.99 3.24
CA GLY A 174 23.25 -3.14 2.47
C GLY A 174 23.25 -2.35 1.16
N ILE A 175 22.10 -2.25 0.47
CA ILE A 175 21.96 -1.38 -0.71
C ILE A 175 22.14 0.09 -0.31
N LEU A 176 21.43 0.53 0.72
CA LEU A 176 21.50 1.92 1.20
C LEU A 176 22.92 2.29 1.64
N ALA A 177 23.59 1.43 2.40
CA ALA A 177 24.97 1.62 2.83
C ALA A 177 25.87 1.85 1.61
N ARG A 178 25.84 0.96 0.61
CA ARG A 178 26.63 1.14 -0.62
C ARG A 178 26.30 2.43 -1.38
N THR A 179 25.02 2.82 -1.45
CA THR A 179 24.59 4.04 -2.13
C THR A 179 25.18 5.29 -1.48
N TYR A 180 25.24 5.34 -0.15
CA TYR A 180 25.69 6.53 0.59
C TYR A 180 27.16 6.48 1.01
N GLU A 181 27.79 5.30 1.04
CA GLU A 181 29.24 5.12 1.23
C GLU A 181 30.04 5.48 -0.02
N ASN A 182 29.43 5.36 -1.21
CA ASN A 182 30.01 5.90 -2.43
C ASN A 182 30.07 7.43 -2.32
N LYS A 183 31.20 7.93 -1.83
CA LYS A 183 31.64 9.31 -2.02
C LYS A 183 31.43 9.60 -3.51
N ARG A 184 30.48 10.49 -3.84
CA ARG A 184 30.46 11.08 -5.17
C ARG A 184 31.88 11.55 -5.48
N PRO A 185 32.51 11.15 -6.60
CA PRO A 185 33.68 11.90 -7.06
C PRO A 185 33.22 13.34 -7.28
N ASP A 186 34.11 14.27 -6.95
CA ASP A 186 33.88 15.68 -6.66
C ASP A 186 32.90 16.44 -7.56
N GLY A 187 32.37 17.52 -6.98
CA GLY A 187 31.29 18.34 -7.53
C GLY A 187 31.45 18.72 -9.00
N ALA A 188 30.52 18.24 -9.82
CA ALA A 188 30.12 18.94 -11.03
C ALA A 188 28.96 19.89 -10.65
N PRO A 189 29.05 21.20 -10.95
CA PRO A 189 27.92 22.08 -10.75
C PRO A 189 26.77 21.59 -11.63
N VAL A 190 25.54 21.68 -11.10
CA VAL A 190 24.33 21.54 -11.90
C VAL A 190 24.38 22.65 -12.96
N ARG A 191 24.90 22.35 -14.16
CA ARG A 191 24.80 23.27 -15.28
C ARG A 191 23.33 23.29 -15.69
N ASP A 192 22.74 24.46 -15.53
CA ASP A 192 21.43 24.88 -15.98
C ASP A 192 21.07 24.27 -17.36
N ALA A 193 20.27 23.22 -17.34
CA ALA A 193 19.59 22.67 -18.51
C ALA A 193 18.24 23.37 -18.77
N TRP A 194 18.10 24.64 -18.34
CA TRP A 194 16.89 25.44 -18.51
C TRP A 194 17.10 26.68 -19.40
N ARG A 195 18.23 26.84 -20.10
CA ARG A 195 18.53 28.01 -20.94
C ARG A 195 18.59 27.78 -22.45
N SER A 196 18.03 26.68 -22.97
CA SER A 196 17.93 26.45 -24.43
C SER A 196 16.49 26.23 -24.94
N LEU A 197 15.47 26.61 -24.17
CA LEU A 197 14.09 26.68 -24.65
C LEU A 197 13.54 28.08 -24.34
N GLY A 198 13.72 29.01 -25.29
CA GLY A 198 13.10 30.33 -25.22
C GLY A 198 13.98 31.48 -25.70
N ASN A 199 14.33 31.49 -26.98
CA ASN A 199 14.31 32.71 -27.77
C ASN A 199 14.39 32.37 -29.26
N ASP A 200 13.22 32.02 -29.83
CA ASP A 200 12.94 32.32 -31.21
C ASP A 200 11.60 33.06 -31.26
N GLU A 201 11.62 34.14 -32.05
CA GLU A 201 10.51 34.98 -32.51
C GLU A 201 9.96 36.09 -31.59
N ALA A 202 10.36 37.33 -31.92
CA ALA A 202 9.40 38.36 -32.33
C ALA A 202 10.00 39.30 -33.40
N PRO A 203 9.20 39.82 -34.36
CA PRO A 203 9.66 40.39 -35.62
C PRO A 203 9.87 41.90 -35.59
N GLY A 204 10.65 42.44 -36.52
CA GLY A 204 10.66 43.89 -36.79
C GLY A 204 11.73 44.38 -37.77
N ARG A 205 11.42 44.36 -39.07
CA ARG A 205 11.38 45.54 -39.97
C ARG A 205 11.03 45.13 -41.39
#